data_AF-A0A9Q1HXS1-F1
#
_entry.id   AF-A0A9Q1HXS1-F1
#
_cell.length_a   1.000
_cell.length_b   1.000
_cell.length_c   1.000
_cell.angle_alpha   90.00
_cell.angle_beta   90.00
_cell.angle_gamma   90.00
#
_symmetry.space_group_name_H-M   'P 1'
#
loop_
_entity.id
_entity.type
_entity.pdbx_description
1 polymer ?
#
loop_
_entity_poly.entity_id
_entity_poly.type
_entity_poly.pdbx_seq_one_letter_code
_entity_poly.pdbx_strand_id
1 'polypeptide(L)'
;MPSPGSSRGARPGGGGREQQNCGSVGVQSRSCIRPLCNTPLSLQTWLQRYGYLPRTDPRMSVLRSAQTMHSAIAAMQRLYGLNITGSLDRRTVDWMKKPRCGVPDQQGGGSKLNVRRRRYALTGQKWQHKHITYSIKNVTPKVGLTETHDAIRRAFDVWQGVTPLRFEAVPYSALENGKRDVDITIIFASGFHGDSSPFDGEGGFLAHAYFPGPGIGGDTHFDSDEPWTLGNPNHDGERPRLPHDPAR
;
A
#
# COMPACT_ATOMS: atom_id res chain seq x y z
N MET A 1 -67.44 -32.10 21.93
CA MET A 1 -66.29 -31.22 21.63
C MET A 1 -65.08 -32.13 21.40
N PRO A 2 -64.27 -31.85 20.36
CA PRO A 2 -63.96 -32.65 19.15
C PRO A 2 -63.06 -33.88 19.39
N SER A 3 -63.18 -35.03 18.69
CA SER A 3 -62.98 -35.39 17.26
C SER A 3 -61.52 -35.77 16.88
N PRO A 4 -61.33 -36.68 15.90
CA PRO A 4 -60.31 -37.75 15.95
C PRO A 4 -59.38 -37.86 14.71
N GLY A 5 -58.49 -38.86 14.71
CA GLY A 5 -57.95 -39.54 13.51
C GLY A 5 -56.67 -38.94 12.91
N SER A 6 -55.76 -39.67 12.27
CA SER A 6 -55.85 -41.01 11.70
C SER A 6 -54.44 -41.61 11.47
N SER A 7 -54.39 -42.94 11.41
CA SER A 7 -53.21 -43.79 11.37
C SER A 7 -53.04 -44.49 10.00
N ARG A 8 -51.77 -44.71 9.63
CA ARG A 8 -51.18 -45.87 8.89
C ARG A 8 -51.49 -46.04 7.39
N GLY A 9 -50.46 -46.10 6.54
CA GLY A 9 -49.88 -47.34 5.95
C GLY A 9 -49.82 -47.19 4.41
N ALA A 10 -48.96 -47.79 3.57
CA ALA A 10 -47.78 -48.66 3.66
C ALA A 10 -47.17 -48.80 2.22
N ARG A 11 -45.81 -48.78 2.08
CA ARG A 11 -44.86 -49.57 1.21
C ARG A 11 -45.16 -49.90 -0.30
N PRO A 12 -44.24 -50.55 -1.09
CA PRO A 12 -42.80 -50.32 -1.39
C PRO A 12 -42.43 -50.53 -2.91
N GLY A 13 -41.14 -50.43 -3.31
CA GLY A 13 -40.58 -51.05 -4.54
C GLY A 13 -39.43 -50.24 -5.18
N GLY A 14 -38.17 -50.73 -5.17
CA GLY A 14 -37.47 -51.39 -6.30
C GLY A 14 -36.67 -50.35 -7.14
N GLY A 15 -35.41 -50.46 -7.57
CA GLY A 15 -34.47 -51.56 -7.80
C GLY A 15 -33.76 -51.34 -9.15
N GLY A 16 -32.52 -50.85 -9.14
CA GLY A 16 -31.42 -51.19 -10.10
C GLY A 16 -31.37 -50.67 -11.56
N ARG A 17 -30.17 -50.16 -11.90
CA ARG A 17 -29.46 -50.17 -13.22
C ARG A 17 -30.00 -49.25 -14.33
N GLU A 18 -29.26 -48.68 -15.27
CA GLU A 18 -27.85 -48.59 -15.68
C GLU A 18 -27.90 -47.74 -16.97
N GLN A 19 -27.05 -46.72 -17.16
CA GLN A 19 -26.37 -46.39 -18.43
C GLN A 19 -25.66 -45.03 -18.41
N GLN A 20 -24.45 -45.08 -18.94
CA GLN A 20 -23.55 -43.99 -19.29
C GLN A 20 -24.14 -43.14 -20.44
N ASN A 21 -23.89 -41.83 -20.48
CA ASN A 21 -23.16 -41.24 -21.61
C ASN A 21 -22.74 -39.77 -21.36
N CYS A 22 -21.57 -39.44 -21.90
CA CYS A 22 -21.03 -38.10 -22.09
C CYS A 22 -21.85 -37.34 -23.15
N GLY A 23 -22.00 -36.03 -22.95
CA GLY A 23 -22.61 -35.13 -23.94
C GLY A 23 -22.29 -33.68 -23.65
N SER A 24 -21.27 -33.15 -24.31
CA SER A 24 -20.99 -31.72 -24.40
C SER A 24 -22.21 -30.98 -24.97
N VAL A 25 -22.69 -29.97 -24.26
CA VAL A 25 -23.54 -28.92 -24.83
C VAL A 25 -23.03 -27.58 -24.34
N GLY A 26 -22.56 -26.76 -25.28
CA GLY A 26 -22.10 -25.41 -25.03
C GLY A 26 -23.21 -24.54 -24.45
N VAL A 27 -22.87 -23.79 -23.41
CA VAL A 27 -23.67 -22.66 -22.95
C VAL A 27 -23.00 -21.38 -23.46
N GLN A 28 -23.57 -20.83 -24.53
CA GLN A 28 -23.49 -19.40 -24.75
C GLN A 28 -24.31 -18.72 -23.65
N SER A 29 -23.67 -17.95 -22.78
CA SER A 29 -24.34 -16.82 -22.15
C SER A 29 -23.38 -15.80 -21.57
N ARG A 30 -23.56 -14.58 -22.09
CA ARG A 30 -23.48 -13.31 -21.37
C ARG A 30 -22.07 -12.84 -21.02
N SER A 31 -21.54 -12.03 -21.95
CA SER A 31 -21.05 -10.68 -21.67
C SER A 31 -20.46 -10.51 -20.26
N CYS A 32 -19.19 -10.89 -20.09
CA CYS A 32 -18.40 -10.36 -19.00
C CYS A 32 -18.28 -8.85 -19.22
N ILE A 33 -18.99 -8.09 -18.38
CA ILE A 33 -18.74 -6.67 -18.20
C ILE A 33 -17.26 -6.54 -17.84
N ARG A 34 -16.53 -5.82 -18.69
CA ARG A 34 -15.10 -5.49 -18.56
C ARG A 34 -14.77 -5.12 -17.10
N PRO A 35 -13.67 -5.63 -16.52
CA PRO A 35 -13.22 -5.12 -15.23
C PRO A 35 -12.72 -3.70 -15.40
N LEU A 36 -13.34 -2.76 -14.68
CA LEU A 36 -12.90 -1.38 -14.52
C LEU A 36 -11.67 -1.33 -13.60
N CYS A 37 -10.54 -1.89 -14.05
CA CYS A 37 -9.25 -1.79 -13.37
C CYS A 37 -8.31 -0.97 -14.26
N ASN A 38 -8.61 0.33 -14.38
CA ASN A 38 -7.67 1.38 -14.81
C ASN A 38 -8.38 2.75 -14.79
N THR A 39 -9.08 3.09 -13.71
CA THR A 39 -9.42 4.49 -13.51
C THR A 39 -8.19 5.15 -12.88
N PRO A 40 -7.56 6.14 -13.55
CA PRO A 40 -6.59 6.97 -12.83
C PRO A 40 -7.31 7.52 -11.61
N LEU A 41 -6.70 7.41 -10.43
CA LEU A 41 -7.16 8.14 -9.24
C LEU A 41 -7.54 9.54 -9.72
N SER A 42 -8.79 9.94 -9.49
CA SER A 42 -9.23 11.27 -9.93
C SER A 42 -8.21 12.29 -9.40
N LEU A 43 -7.87 13.31 -10.19
CA LEU A 43 -6.87 14.31 -9.79
C LEU A 43 -7.13 14.82 -8.36
N GLN A 44 -8.41 15.02 -8.02
CA GLN A 44 -8.83 15.41 -6.68
C GLN A 44 -8.50 14.35 -5.62
N THR A 45 -8.81 13.08 -5.87
CA THR A 45 -8.49 11.96 -4.96
C THR A 45 -6.98 11.88 -4.73
N TRP A 46 -6.19 11.99 -5.78
CA TRP A 46 -4.73 11.98 -5.69
C TRP A 46 -4.22 13.14 -4.83
N LEU A 47 -4.66 14.37 -5.12
CA LEU A 47 -4.23 15.55 -4.38
C LEU A 47 -4.67 15.52 -2.91
N GLN A 48 -5.85 15.00 -2.61
CA GLN A 48 -6.29 14.79 -1.22
C GLN A 48 -5.43 13.78 -0.49
N ARG A 49 -5.08 12.69 -1.17
CA ARG A 49 -4.34 11.58 -0.58
C ARG A 49 -2.93 11.97 -0.20
N TYR A 50 -2.24 12.76 -1.03
CA TYR A 50 -0.89 13.25 -0.73
C TYR A 50 -0.84 14.57 0.06
N GLY A 51 -1.99 15.05 0.54
CA GLY A 51 -2.08 16.21 1.44
C GLY A 51 -2.08 17.58 0.76
N TYR A 52 -2.19 17.64 -0.58
CA TYR A 52 -2.33 18.89 -1.34
C TYR A 52 -3.75 19.48 -1.27
N LEU A 53 -4.74 18.66 -0.91
CA LEU A 53 -6.12 19.09 -0.68
C LEU A 53 -6.66 18.52 0.64
N PRO A 54 -7.51 19.26 1.37
CA PRO A 54 -8.20 18.72 2.53
C PRO A 54 -9.23 17.67 2.10
N ARG A 55 -9.36 16.58 2.88
CA ARG A 55 -10.45 15.61 2.74
C ARG A 55 -11.75 16.30 3.12
N THR A 56 -12.75 16.28 2.24
CA THR A 56 -14.10 16.81 2.53
C THR A 56 -15.09 15.68 2.69
N ASP A 57 -16.07 15.88 3.58
CA ASP A 57 -17.26 15.05 3.70
C ASP A 57 -18.01 15.00 2.34
N PRO A 58 -18.46 13.82 1.87
CA PRO A 58 -19.29 13.70 0.67
C PRO A 58 -20.52 14.63 0.66
N ARG A 59 -21.07 14.97 1.84
CA ARG A 59 -22.20 15.90 1.99
C ARG A 59 -21.82 17.38 1.82
N MET A 60 -20.53 17.70 1.87
CA MET A 60 -19.97 19.03 1.68
C MET A 60 -19.12 19.09 0.40
N SER A 61 -19.58 18.42 -0.66
CA SER A 61 -19.04 18.53 -2.02
C SER A 61 -19.34 19.93 -2.59
N VAL A 62 -18.85 20.97 -1.93
CA VAL A 62 -18.83 22.32 -2.45
C VAL A 62 -17.80 22.34 -3.57
N LEU A 63 -18.22 22.74 -4.77
CA LEU A 63 -17.39 23.06 -5.93
C LEU A 63 -16.05 23.63 -5.47
N ARG A 64 -14.98 22.82 -5.56
CA ARG A 64 -13.64 23.31 -5.27
C ARG A 64 -13.33 24.39 -6.29
N SER A 65 -12.92 25.57 -5.84
CA SER A 65 -12.61 26.64 -6.78
C SER A 65 -11.47 26.19 -7.71
N ALA A 66 -11.53 26.60 -8.98
CA ALA A 66 -10.45 26.36 -9.93
C ALA A 66 -9.10 26.83 -9.36
N GLN A 67 -9.13 27.91 -8.57
CA GLN A 67 -7.96 28.43 -7.86
C GLN A 67 -7.38 27.47 -6.81
N THR A 68 -8.24 26.72 -6.11
CA THR A 68 -7.80 25.72 -5.11
C THR A 68 -7.11 24.55 -5.79
N MET A 69 -7.70 24.05 -6.88
CA MET A 69 -7.10 22.99 -7.70
C MET A 69 -5.77 23.44 -8.31
N HIS A 70 -5.74 24.64 -8.89
CA HIS A 70 -4.54 25.23 -9.47
C HIS A 70 -3.40 25.33 -8.44
N SER A 71 -3.71 25.83 -7.24
CA SER A 71 -2.72 25.96 -6.16
C SER A 71 -2.21 24.60 -5.66
N ALA A 72 -3.09 23.59 -5.59
CA ALA A 72 -2.72 22.24 -5.19
C ALA A 72 -1.79 21.56 -6.23
N ILE A 73 -2.09 21.71 -7.52
CA ILE A 73 -1.23 21.21 -8.61
C ILE A 73 0.12 21.93 -8.59
N ALA A 74 0.12 23.26 -8.44
CA ALA A 74 1.34 24.05 -8.36
C ALA A 74 2.22 23.65 -7.17
N ALA A 75 1.61 23.34 -6.02
CA ALA A 75 2.33 22.86 -4.84
C ALA A 75 2.99 21.50 -5.08
N MET A 76 2.31 20.58 -5.78
CA MET A 76 2.90 19.30 -6.21
C MET A 76 4.05 19.55 -7.18
N GLN A 77 3.83 20.29 -8.26
CA GLN A 77 4.88 20.59 -9.26
C GLN A 77 6.14 21.15 -8.62
N ARG A 78 5.98 22.05 -7.64
CA ARG A 78 7.10 22.61 -6.88
C ARG A 78 7.88 21.55 -6.09
N LEU A 79 7.21 20.60 -5.45
CA LEU A 79 7.87 19.54 -4.68
C LEU A 79 8.65 18.59 -5.59
N TYR A 80 8.09 18.24 -6.75
CA TYR A 80 8.71 17.32 -7.71
C TYR A 80 9.69 18.01 -8.68
N GLY A 81 9.95 19.31 -8.51
CA GLY A 81 10.87 20.06 -9.36
C GLY A 81 10.39 20.20 -10.82
N LEU A 82 9.08 20.24 -11.04
CA LEU A 82 8.46 20.48 -12.33
C LEU A 82 8.26 21.98 -12.59
N ASN A 83 7.99 22.34 -13.84
CA ASN A 83 7.54 23.69 -14.16
C ASN A 83 6.21 23.96 -13.45
N ILE A 84 6.15 25.05 -12.70
CA ILE A 84 4.98 25.41 -11.88
C ILE A 84 3.95 26.09 -12.78
N THR A 85 3.15 25.28 -13.49
CA THR A 85 2.08 25.74 -14.37
C THR A 85 0.73 25.82 -13.65
N GLY A 86 0.60 25.15 -12.50
CA GLY A 86 -0.67 24.98 -11.77
C GLY A 86 -1.74 24.25 -12.57
N SER A 87 -1.36 23.66 -13.70
CA SER A 87 -2.26 22.99 -14.64
C SER A 87 -1.86 21.53 -14.79
N LEU A 88 -2.84 20.66 -15.06
CA LEU A 88 -2.59 19.23 -15.28
C LEU A 88 -2.03 18.97 -16.69
N ASP A 89 -0.79 19.39 -16.93
CA ASP A 89 -0.08 19.12 -18.17
C ASP A 89 0.41 17.66 -18.26
N ARG A 90 0.75 17.21 -19.47
CA ARG A 90 1.18 15.84 -19.74
C ARG A 90 2.33 15.40 -18.83
N ARG A 91 3.32 16.29 -18.63
CA ARG A 91 4.47 16.03 -17.76
C ARG A 91 4.04 15.83 -16.31
N THR A 92 3.11 16.64 -15.80
CA THR A 92 2.54 16.52 -14.45
C THR A 92 1.83 15.18 -14.29
N VAL A 93 1.01 14.78 -15.27
CA VAL A 93 0.33 13.47 -15.28
C VAL A 93 1.32 12.32 -15.26
N ASP A 94 2.36 12.38 -16.11
CA ASP A 94 3.38 11.33 -16.18
C ASP A 94 4.11 11.17 -14.84
N TRP A 95 4.38 12.27 -14.13
CA TRP A 95 4.96 12.23 -12.79
C TRP A 95 4.00 11.69 -11.73
N MET A 96 2.71 12.04 -11.80
CA MET A 96 1.69 11.53 -10.88
C MET A 96 1.48 10.01 -11.00
N LYS A 97 1.74 9.44 -12.19
CA LYS A 97 1.64 8.00 -12.47
C LYS A 97 2.86 7.18 -12.03
N LYS A 98 3.99 7.84 -11.70
CA LYS A 98 5.18 7.11 -11.24
C LYS A 98 4.90 6.41 -9.90
N PRO A 99 5.27 5.12 -9.75
CA PRO A 99 5.18 4.40 -8.49
C PRO A 99 5.87 5.15 -7.36
N ARG A 100 5.29 5.12 -6.16
CA ARG A 100 5.69 6.00 -5.06
C ARG A 100 5.28 5.44 -3.70
N CYS A 101 5.79 6.08 -2.66
CA CYS A 101 5.41 5.81 -1.28
C CYS A 101 3.97 6.28 -1.02
N GLY A 102 3.23 5.55 -0.19
CA GLY A 102 1.86 5.92 0.22
C GLY A 102 1.78 7.09 1.21
N VAL A 103 2.91 7.50 1.78
CA VAL A 103 2.97 8.57 2.80
C VAL A 103 2.66 9.94 2.17
N PRO A 104 1.81 10.78 2.79
CA PRO A 104 1.51 12.10 2.27
C PRO A 104 2.73 13.01 2.17
N ASP A 105 2.83 13.75 1.07
CA ASP A 105 3.88 14.74 0.80
C ASP A 105 3.81 15.94 1.76
N GLN A 106 2.58 16.31 2.16
CA GLN A 106 2.31 17.44 3.05
C GLN A 106 1.53 16.96 4.28
N GLN A 107 2.20 16.87 5.44
CA GLN A 107 1.49 16.73 6.72
C GLN A 107 0.83 18.06 7.10
N GLY A 108 -0.50 18.05 7.21
CA GLY A 108 -1.31 19.19 7.63
C GLY A 108 -1.66 20.12 6.47
N GLY A 109 -2.92 20.04 6.02
CA GLY A 109 -3.50 20.99 5.08
C GLY A 109 -3.52 22.38 5.69
N GLY A 110 -2.55 23.22 5.32
CA GLY A 110 -2.44 24.57 5.84
C GLY A 110 -1.15 25.25 5.43
N SER A 111 -1.31 26.33 4.66
CA SER A 111 -0.29 27.32 4.35
C SER A 111 0.53 27.71 5.58
N LYS A 112 1.82 27.35 5.58
CA LYS A 112 2.83 28.02 6.41
C LYS A 112 3.94 28.47 5.48
N LEU A 113 3.85 29.74 5.10
CA LEU A 113 4.85 30.50 4.34
C LEU A 113 6.17 30.50 5.12
N ASN A 114 7.29 30.32 4.41
CA ASN A 114 8.66 30.62 4.82
C ASN A 114 9.18 30.00 6.14
N VAL A 115 9.08 28.68 6.28
CA VAL A 115 10.05 27.94 7.12
C VAL A 115 10.72 26.92 6.21
N ARG A 116 12.06 26.90 6.18
CA ARG A 116 12.83 25.80 5.57
C ARG A 116 12.39 24.51 6.24
N ARG A 117 11.45 23.79 5.61
CA ARG A 117 10.95 22.52 6.12
C ARG A 117 12.10 21.52 6.05
N ARG A 118 12.46 20.97 7.20
CA ARG A 118 13.41 19.87 7.31
C ARG A 118 12.87 18.70 6.47
N ARG A 119 13.74 17.97 5.77
CA ARG A 119 13.38 16.83 4.89
C ARG A 119 12.91 15.58 5.66
N TYR A 120 12.54 15.74 6.92
CA TYR A 120 12.16 14.67 7.82
C TYR A 120 11.03 15.16 8.73
N ALA A 121 10.19 14.23 9.17
CA ALA A 121 9.04 14.54 10.00
C ALA A 121 9.47 15.06 11.38
N LEU A 122 8.93 16.22 11.78
CA LEU A 122 9.00 16.73 13.15
C LEU A 122 7.72 16.40 13.92
N THR A 123 7.24 15.16 13.84
CA THR A 123 6.09 14.72 14.65
C THR A 123 6.42 14.70 16.15
N GLY A 124 7.70 14.83 16.51
CA GLY A 124 8.20 14.65 17.88
C GLY A 124 8.32 13.17 18.27
N GLN A 125 7.85 12.27 17.41
CA GLN A 125 7.91 10.83 17.61
C GLN A 125 9.30 10.31 17.26
N LYS A 126 9.92 9.63 18.23
CA LYS A 126 11.21 8.97 18.11
C LYS A 126 11.19 7.72 18.97
N TRP A 127 12.03 6.75 18.61
CA TRP A 127 12.34 5.65 19.51
C TRP A 127 12.95 6.18 20.80
N GLN A 128 12.48 5.68 21.94
CA GLN A 128 13.00 6.07 23.26
C GLN A 128 14.26 5.28 23.65
N HIS A 129 14.51 4.21 22.91
CA HIS A 129 15.63 3.30 23.02
C HIS A 129 16.36 3.21 21.69
N LYS A 130 17.60 2.72 21.73
CA LYS A 130 18.46 2.60 20.53
C LYS A 130 18.45 1.19 19.95
N HIS A 131 18.04 0.20 20.72
CA HIS A 131 18.00 -1.19 20.30
C HIS A 131 16.59 -1.53 19.83
N ILE A 132 16.38 -1.50 18.52
CA ILE A 132 15.08 -1.65 17.88
C ILE A 132 14.94 -3.08 17.39
N THR A 133 13.86 -3.73 17.76
CA THR A 133 13.53 -5.09 17.33
C THR A 133 12.56 -5.06 16.16
N TYR A 134 12.74 -5.94 15.19
CA TYR A 134 11.80 -6.08 14.08
C TYR A 134 11.49 -7.53 13.79
N SER A 135 10.31 -7.79 13.25
CA SER A 135 9.90 -9.12 12.80
C SER A 135 9.20 -9.05 11.46
N ILE A 136 9.45 -10.06 10.62
CA ILE A 136 8.80 -10.20 9.31
C ILE A 136 7.70 -11.25 9.46
N LYS A 137 6.44 -10.83 9.37
CA LYS A 137 5.27 -11.70 9.54
C LYS A 137 5.11 -12.68 8.39
N ASN A 138 5.29 -12.17 7.17
CA ASN A 138 5.18 -12.93 5.94
C ASN A 138 6.10 -12.31 4.88
N VAL A 139 6.37 -13.07 3.83
CA VAL A 139 7.23 -12.64 2.71
C VAL A 139 6.46 -12.75 1.40
N THR A 140 6.92 -12.01 0.39
CA THR A 140 6.41 -12.15 -0.97
C THR A 140 7.06 -13.35 -1.69
N PRO A 141 6.29 -14.25 -2.32
CA PRO A 141 6.84 -15.36 -3.08
C PRO A 141 7.62 -14.88 -4.33
N LYS A 142 7.40 -13.64 -4.77
CA LYS A 142 8.05 -13.04 -5.95
C LYS A 142 9.55 -12.83 -5.75
N VAL A 143 9.99 -12.61 -4.50
CA VAL A 143 11.39 -12.40 -4.13
C VAL A 143 11.99 -13.64 -3.46
N GLY A 144 11.20 -14.34 -2.64
CA GLY A 144 11.67 -15.48 -1.87
C GLY A 144 12.01 -15.13 -0.42
N LEU A 145 12.07 -16.15 0.44
CA LEU A 145 12.23 -15.99 1.89
C LEU A 145 13.59 -15.36 2.22
N THR A 146 14.68 -15.99 1.79
CA THR A 146 16.06 -15.58 2.10
C THR A 146 16.34 -14.19 1.57
N GLU A 147 15.99 -13.96 0.32
CA GLU A 147 16.20 -12.72 -0.41
C GLU A 147 15.45 -11.55 0.22
N THR A 148 14.20 -11.78 0.68
CA THR A 148 13.42 -10.76 1.39
C THR A 148 14.06 -10.40 2.72
N HIS A 149 14.47 -11.41 3.51
CA HIS A 149 15.14 -11.18 4.80
C HIS A 149 16.44 -10.41 4.62
N ASP A 150 17.24 -10.78 3.64
CA ASP A 150 18.50 -10.12 3.32
C ASP A 150 18.29 -8.69 2.81
N ALA A 151 17.29 -8.45 1.97
CA ALA A 151 16.94 -7.10 1.50
C ALA A 151 16.54 -6.19 2.66
N ILE A 152 15.67 -6.68 3.56
CA ILE A 152 15.23 -5.93 4.74
C ILE A 152 16.40 -5.65 5.69
N ARG A 153 17.24 -6.65 5.96
CA ARG A 153 18.45 -6.47 6.79
C ARG A 153 19.36 -5.38 6.22
N ARG A 154 19.65 -5.44 4.91
CA ARG A 154 20.45 -4.41 4.23
C ARG A 154 19.79 -3.02 4.30
N ALA A 155 18.46 -2.95 4.24
CA ALA A 155 17.75 -1.67 4.38
C ALA A 155 17.92 -1.07 5.79
N PHE A 156 17.91 -1.88 6.84
CA PHE A 156 18.22 -1.42 8.20
C PHE A 156 19.71 -1.03 8.37
N ASP A 157 20.63 -1.75 7.73
CA ASP A 157 22.07 -1.44 7.76
C ASP A 157 22.37 -0.01 7.26
N VAL A 158 21.59 0.52 6.31
CA VAL A 158 21.71 1.91 5.83
C VAL A 158 21.56 2.91 6.98
N TRP A 159 20.60 2.69 7.87
CA TRP A 159 20.37 3.56 9.03
C TRP A 159 21.33 3.28 10.18
N GLN A 160 21.65 2.01 10.42
CA GLN A 160 22.60 1.59 11.45
C GLN A 160 24.02 2.12 11.18
N GLY A 161 24.43 2.23 9.91
CA GLY A 161 25.76 2.72 9.53
C GLY A 161 26.01 4.20 9.85
N VAL A 162 24.96 5.00 10.08
CA VAL A 162 25.06 6.45 10.30
C VAL A 162 24.36 6.93 11.56
N THR A 163 23.82 6.02 12.37
CA THR A 163 23.14 6.35 13.62
C THR A 163 23.58 5.40 14.75
N PRO A 164 23.36 5.76 16.03
CA PRO A 164 23.57 4.85 17.14
C PRO A 164 22.50 3.74 17.27
N LEU A 165 21.53 3.66 16.34
CA LEU A 165 20.48 2.65 16.38
C LEU A 165 21.05 1.27 16.04
N ARG A 166 20.51 0.24 16.68
CA ARG A 166 20.79 -1.16 16.37
C ARG A 166 19.48 -1.86 16.04
N PHE A 167 19.47 -2.65 14.98
CA PHE A 167 18.28 -3.41 14.57
C PHE A 167 18.51 -4.90 14.79
N GLU A 168 17.60 -5.55 15.53
CA GLU A 168 17.63 -6.99 15.80
C GLU A 168 16.41 -7.66 15.15
N ALA A 169 16.66 -8.64 14.30
CA ALA A 169 15.60 -9.49 13.74
C ALA A 169 15.14 -10.51 14.79
N VAL A 170 13.85 -10.53 15.09
CA VAL A 170 13.20 -11.52 15.94
C VAL A 170 12.31 -12.41 15.05
N PRO A 171 12.39 -13.75 15.13
CA PRO A 171 11.51 -14.63 14.38
C PRO A 171 10.04 -14.39 14.76
N TYR A 172 9.15 -14.29 13.77
CA TYR A 172 7.72 -14.01 14.02
C TYR A 172 7.03 -15.07 14.89
N SER A 173 7.47 -16.33 14.79
CA SER A 173 6.98 -17.43 15.66
C SER A 173 7.23 -17.19 17.15
N ALA A 174 8.20 -16.35 17.52
CA ALA A 174 8.42 -15.95 18.91
C ALA A 174 7.32 -15.00 19.43
N LEU A 175 6.60 -14.32 18.53
CA LEU A 175 5.54 -13.36 18.85
C LEU A 175 4.17 -14.02 18.97
N GLU A 176 3.91 -15.11 18.23
CA GLU A 176 2.62 -15.82 18.23
C GLU A 176 2.19 -16.33 19.61
N ASN A 177 3.16 -16.53 20.52
CA ASN A 177 2.89 -16.96 21.89
C ASN A 177 2.48 -15.80 22.83
N GLY A 178 2.37 -14.56 22.33
CA GLY A 178 2.00 -13.37 23.10
C GLY A 178 3.03 -12.95 24.17
N LYS A 179 4.21 -13.56 24.17
CA LYS A 179 5.26 -13.35 25.18
C LYS A 179 6.21 -12.19 24.86
N ARG A 180 6.22 -11.73 23.62
CA ARG A 180 7.14 -10.70 23.14
C ARG A 180 6.42 -9.84 22.11
N ASP A 181 6.55 -8.53 22.28
CA ASP A 181 6.20 -7.51 21.29
C ASP A 181 7.49 -7.03 20.62
N VAL A 182 7.40 -6.52 19.39
CA VAL A 182 8.54 -5.96 18.65
C VAL A 182 8.25 -4.51 18.27
N ASP A 183 9.31 -3.73 18.07
CA ASP A 183 9.16 -2.32 17.72
C ASP A 183 8.64 -2.12 16.28
N ILE A 184 8.97 -3.04 15.36
CA ILE A 184 8.58 -2.93 13.96
C ILE A 184 8.08 -4.30 13.46
N THR A 185 6.79 -4.39 13.11
CA THR A 185 6.26 -5.52 12.35
C THR A 185 6.26 -5.19 10.86
N ILE A 186 6.87 -6.08 10.07
CA ILE A 186 6.90 -5.98 8.61
C ILE A 186 5.92 -6.99 8.02
N ILE A 187 5.00 -6.51 7.18
CA ILE A 187 4.02 -7.36 6.50
C ILE A 187 3.95 -7.05 5.01
N PHE A 188 3.59 -8.07 4.22
CA PHE A 188 3.18 -7.92 2.82
C PHE A 188 1.67 -8.20 2.74
N ALA A 189 0.89 -7.26 2.21
CA ALA A 189 -0.56 -7.42 2.14
C ALA A 189 -1.17 -6.69 0.94
N SER A 190 -2.35 -7.12 0.50
CA SER A 190 -3.10 -6.54 -0.62
C SER A 190 -4.34 -5.82 -0.12
N GLY A 191 -4.76 -4.74 -0.79
CA GLY A 191 -6.03 -4.06 -0.50
C GLY A 191 -6.15 -3.63 0.97
N PHE A 192 -7.30 -3.91 1.60
CA PHE A 192 -7.51 -3.63 3.03
C PHE A 192 -6.81 -4.66 3.92
N HIS A 193 -5.89 -4.18 4.77
CA HIS A 193 -4.97 -5.04 5.52
C HIS A 193 -4.87 -4.71 7.02
N GLY A 194 -5.97 -4.23 7.61
CA GLY A 194 -6.09 -4.05 9.06
C GLY A 194 -5.74 -2.66 9.57
N ASP A 195 -5.46 -1.71 8.69
CA ASP A 195 -5.27 -0.30 9.01
C ASP A 195 -6.17 0.63 8.16
N SER A 196 -6.00 1.95 8.31
CA SER A 196 -6.82 2.95 7.61
C SER A 196 -6.31 3.35 6.22
N SER A 197 -5.30 2.65 5.70
CA SER A 197 -4.58 2.98 4.46
C SER A 197 -4.54 1.77 3.51
N PRO A 198 -5.67 1.37 2.90
CA PRO A 198 -5.68 0.23 1.99
C PRO A 198 -4.80 0.46 0.75
N PHE A 199 -4.17 -0.62 0.28
CA PHE A 199 -3.41 -0.64 -0.96
C PHE A 199 -4.32 -0.61 -2.20
N ASP A 200 -3.76 -0.18 -3.34
CA ASP A 200 -4.47 0.04 -4.59
C ASP A 200 -4.18 -1.00 -5.69
N GLY A 201 -3.36 -2.01 -5.39
CA GLY A 201 -3.02 -3.09 -6.31
C GLY A 201 -1.71 -2.80 -7.04
N GLU A 202 -1.47 -3.48 -8.16
CA GLU A 202 -0.23 -3.29 -8.90
C GLU A 202 -0.08 -1.86 -9.45
N GLY A 203 1.04 -1.23 -9.11
CA GLY A 203 1.35 0.15 -9.44
C GLY A 203 0.65 1.15 -8.50
N GLY A 204 1.31 2.29 -8.29
CA GLY A 204 0.80 3.29 -7.36
C GLY A 204 1.50 3.21 -6.02
N PHE A 205 0.84 2.65 -5.00
CA PHE A 205 1.34 2.58 -3.62
C PHE A 205 2.18 1.34 -3.34
N LEU A 206 3.49 1.54 -3.29
CA LEU A 206 4.40 0.43 -3.04
C LEU A 206 4.36 -0.04 -1.58
N ALA A 207 4.31 0.91 -0.65
CA ALA A 207 4.45 0.64 0.78
C ALA A 207 4.09 1.87 1.62
N HIS A 208 3.79 1.63 2.90
CA HIS A 208 3.75 2.66 3.94
C HIS A 208 4.37 2.18 5.24
N ALA A 209 4.70 3.12 6.12
CA ALA A 209 5.15 2.84 7.46
C ALA A 209 4.61 3.87 8.45
N TYR A 210 4.46 3.47 9.71
CA TYR A 210 4.02 4.34 10.79
C TYR A 210 5.20 4.94 11.55
N PHE A 211 4.99 6.13 12.13
CA PHE A 211 5.99 6.74 13.01
C PHE A 211 6.24 5.90 14.27
N PRO A 212 7.42 6.00 14.91
CA PRO A 212 7.71 5.33 16.17
C PRO A 212 6.63 5.58 17.23
N GLY A 213 6.18 4.52 17.90
CA GLY A 213 5.15 4.62 18.93
C GLY A 213 4.60 3.26 19.36
N PRO A 214 3.65 3.24 20.31
CA PRO A 214 2.99 2.01 20.72
C PRO A 214 2.00 1.49 19.66
N GLY A 215 1.62 0.22 19.76
CA GLY A 215 0.66 -0.41 18.84
C GLY A 215 1.28 -0.58 17.45
N ILE A 216 0.61 -0.08 16.41
CA ILE A 216 1.13 -0.13 15.02
C ILE A 216 2.28 0.85 14.75
N GLY A 217 2.75 1.58 15.77
CA GLY A 217 3.77 2.60 15.63
C GLY A 217 5.13 2.02 15.28
N GLY A 218 5.59 2.22 14.04
CA GLY A 218 6.82 1.64 13.51
C GLY A 218 6.57 0.56 12.46
N ASP A 219 5.37 -0.02 12.44
CA ASP A 219 5.01 -1.07 11.49
C ASP A 219 5.14 -0.59 10.05
N THR A 220 5.63 -1.49 9.20
CA THR A 220 5.93 -1.23 7.80
C THR A 220 5.22 -2.25 6.93
N HIS A 221 4.36 -1.78 6.04
CA HIS A 221 3.53 -2.61 5.18
C HIS A 221 3.95 -2.40 3.72
N PHE A 222 4.12 -3.51 3.00
CA PHE A 222 4.41 -3.54 1.57
C PHE A 222 3.20 -4.07 0.81
N ASP A 223 2.87 -3.47 -0.34
CA ASP A 223 1.78 -3.97 -1.18
C ASP A 223 2.18 -5.32 -1.79
N SER A 224 1.45 -6.40 -1.47
CA SER A 224 1.76 -7.72 -2.01
C SER A 224 1.44 -7.87 -3.50
N ASP A 225 0.64 -6.97 -4.07
CA ASP A 225 0.24 -7.00 -5.48
C ASP A 225 1.38 -6.52 -6.40
N GLU A 226 2.31 -5.72 -5.89
CA GLU A 226 3.47 -5.20 -6.63
C GLU A 226 4.43 -6.31 -7.10
N PRO A 227 5.05 -6.20 -8.30
CA PRO A 227 6.01 -7.16 -8.84
C PRO A 227 7.39 -6.97 -8.19
N TRP A 228 7.49 -7.21 -6.88
CA TRP A 228 8.72 -7.04 -6.11
C TRP A 228 9.90 -7.80 -6.72
N THR A 229 11.03 -7.10 -6.81
CA THR A 229 12.32 -7.60 -7.32
C THR A 229 13.46 -7.05 -6.45
N LEU A 230 14.65 -7.66 -6.50
CA LEU A 230 15.82 -7.24 -5.70
C LEU A 230 16.62 -6.08 -6.29
N GLY A 231 16.28 -5.66 -7.50
CA GLY A 231 16.97 -4.62 -8.25
C GLY A 231 16.01 -4.02 -9.26
N ASN A 232 16.40 -2.92 -9.89
CA ASN A 232 15.54 -2.24 -10.83
C ASN A 232 16.08 -2.55 -12.23
N PRO A 233 15.40 -3.37 -13.06
CA PRO A 233 15.89 -3.72 -14.41
C PRO A 233 16.19 -2.48 -15.28
N ASN A 234 15.59 -1.34 -14.93
CA ASN A 234 15.66 -0.08 -15.66
C ASN A 234 16.51 1.02 -14.99
N HIS A 235 17.22 0.75 -13.89
CA HIS A 235 18.00 1.79 -13.18
C HIS A 235 19.45 1.41 -12.86
N ASP A 236 19.89 0.21 -13.23
CA ASP A 236 21.29 -0.20 -13.12
C ASP A 236 22.18 0.47 -14.19
N GLY A 237 21.58 1.25 -15.12
CA GLY A 237 22.26 1.94 -16.24
C GLY A 237 22.43 3.46 -16.14
N GLU A 238 21.77 4.15 -15.21
CA GLU A 238 21.93 5.61 -15.06
C GLU A 238 22.01 5.99 -13.58
N ARG A 239 23.22 5.88 -13.01
CA ARG A 239 23.59 6.78 -11.92
C ARG A 239 23.64 8.19 -12.50
N PRO A 240 22.88 9.17 -11.98
CA PRO A 240 23.12 10.57 -12.31
C PRO A 240 24.57 10.88 -11.94
N ARG A 241 25.39 11.22 -12.93
CA ARG A 241 26.71 11.79 -12.65
C ARG A 241 26.46 13.08 -11.87
N LEU A 242 26.78 13.06 -10.59
CA LEU A 242 26.88 14.29 -9.83
C LEU A 242 28.00 15.12 -10.49
N PRO A 243 27.76 16.40 -10.82
CA PRO A 243 28.84 17.27 -11.23
C PRO A 243 29.77 17.37 -10.01
N HIS A 244 31.04 17.00 -10.20
CA HIS A 244 32.11 16.81 -9.20
C HIS A 244 32.32 15.37 -8.70
N ASP A 245 32.81 14.50 -9.59
CA ASP A 245 33.68 13.40 -9.19
C ASP A 245 34.95 13.45 -10.06
N PRO A 246 36.15 13.67 -9.50
CA PRO A 246 37.38 13.73 -10.29
C PRO A 246 37.75 12.35 -10.83
N ALA A 247 38.16 12.33 -12.11
CA ALA A 247 38.50 11.13 -12.87
C ALA A 247 39.57 10.28 -12.17
N ARG A 248 39.38 8.97 -12.20
CA ARG A 248 40.44 7.97 -12.02
C ARG A 248 41.01 7.60 -13.37
#